data_AF-A0A817CU81-F1
#
_entry.id   AF-A0A817CU81-F1
#
_cell.length_a   1.000
_cell.length_b   1.000
_cell.length_c   1.000
_cell.angle_alpha   90.00
_cell.angle_beta   90.00
_cell.angle_gamma   90.00
#
_symmetry.space_group_name_H-M   'P 1'
#
loop_
_entity.id
_entity.type
_entity.pdbx_description
1 polymer ?
#
loop_
_entity_poly.entity_id
_entity_poly.type
_entity_poly.pdbx_seq_one_letter_code
_entity_poly.pdbx_strand_id
1 'polypeptide(L)'
;MDMFILALGILIVACIILHFYTRQVQQHPKDPNYRGFQQTYLLVYLLAVAGDWLQGPHVYALYESYGIQKHEIEVLFLAGFGSTRIFGTIFAPLTDKKKKKKKKKKKKQQQHIIFSLLEFFVLLFSGRRNTCIMYGILYGISCGTKHFSNFHILLVGRLLAGMATSVLFSAFESWLVNEHRRRNFEPESLSLIFANAYFGNSVVAIISGLVAQFAANQFGYVAPFDSAILSFIAMCILLITTWSENYGDASAPISQSFISAWTAIKSDRKIFFLGVVQALFEASMYVFVLEWTPALTEALNISNIDKTDNTNPPIPHGYVFAGYMVAMMMGSNSFKVFCNYTTPESFMR
;
A
#
# COMPACT_ATOMS: atom_id res chain seq x y z
N MET A 1 -15.02 -17.34 -18.87
CA MET A 1 -14.99 -16.94 -17.45
C MET A 1 -14.76 -18.15 -16.54
N ASP A 2 -15.43 -19.28 -16.81
CA ASP A 2 -15.39 -20.48 -15.96
C ASP A 2 -14.02 -21.13 -15.81
N MET A 3 -13.24 -21.23 -16.88
CA MET A 3 -11.85 -21.72 -16.83
C MET A 3 -10.93 -20.86 -15.96
N PHE A 4 -11.13 -19.55 -15.95
CA PHE A 4 -10.32 -18.63 -15.15
C PHE A 4 -10.67 -18.73 -13.67
N ILE A 5 -11.97 -18.77 -13.35
CA ILE A 5 -12.46 -18.92 -11.96
C ILE A 5 -12.03 -20.28 -11.41
N LEU A 6 -12.09 -21.34 -12.23
CA LEU A 6 -11.60 -22.67 -11.87
C LEU A 6 -10.08 -22.66 -11.60
N ALA A 7 -9.29 -22.06 -12.50
CA ALA A 7 -7.85 -21.93 -12.32
C ALA A 7 -7.51 -21.11 -11.06
N LEU A 8 -8.21 -20.00 -10.83
CA LEU A 8 -8.06 -19.18 -9.63
C LEU A 8 -8.42 -19.97 -8.36
N GLY A 9 -9.51 -20.74 -8.39
CA GLY A 9 -9.93 -21.61 -7.30
C GLY A 9 -8.89 -22.68 -6.98
N ILE A 10 -8.34 -23.35 -8.00
CA ILE A 10 -7.26 -24.35 -7.86
C ILE A 10 -6.02 -23.70 -7.24
N LEU A 11 -5.64 -22.50 -7.71
CA LEU A 11 -4.46 -21.82 -7.19
C LEU A 11 -4.65 -21.31 -5.75
N ILE A 12 -5.85 -20.86 -5.39
CA ILE A 12 -6.18 -20.49 -4.00
C ILE A 12 -6.07 -21.73 -3.09
N VAL A 13 -6.59 -22.87 -3.52
CA VAL A 13 -6.49 -24.13 -2.76
C VAL A 13 -5.04 -24.59 -2.63
N ALA A 14 -4.25 -24.56 -3.71
CA ALA A 14 -2.83 -24.89 -3.69
C ALA A 14 -2.06 -23.99 -2.72
N CYS A 15 -2.37 -22.70 -2.71
CA CYS A 15 -1.83 -21.71 -1.79
C CYS A 15 -2.19 -21.98 -0.33
N ILE A 16 -3.43 -22.38 -0.04
CA ILE A 16 -3.87 -22.76 1.31
C ILE A 16 -3.10 -24.00 1.79
N ILE A 17 -2.92 -25.00 0.91
CA ILE A 17 -2.15 -26.22 1.23
C ILE A 17 -0.68 -25.89 1.52
N LEU A 18 -0.02 -25.09 0.67
CA LEU A 18 1.34 -24.59 0.89
C LEU A 18 1.48 -23.81 2.20
N HIS A 19 0.45 -23.03 2.56
CA HIS A 19 0.43 -22.31 3.82
C HIS A 19 0.36 -23.24 5.03
N PHE A 20 -0.54 -24.23 5.04
CA PHE A 20 -0.60 -25.20 6.13
C PHE A 20 0.70 -26.01 6.26
N TYR A 21 1.36 -26.30 5.14
CA TYR A 21 2.66 -26.95 5.12
C TYR A 21 3.76 -26.08 5.76
N THR A 22 3.79 -24.78 5.45
CA THR A 22 4.80 -23.84 6.00
C THR A 22 4.53 -23.40 7.45
N ARG A 23 3.31 -23.56 7.95
CA ARG A 23 2.90 -23.10 9.29
C ARG A 23 3.34 -24.00 10.44
N GLN A 24 3.86 -25.20 10.18
CA GLN A 24 4.15 -26.20 11.23
C GLN A 24 5.34 -25.88 12.16
N VAL A 25 6.00 -24.73 12.04
CA VAL A 25 7.24 -24.44 12.79
C VAL A 25 7.16 -23.18 13.69
N GLN A 26 6.05 -22.43 13.69
CA GLN A 26 5.98 -21.19 14.49
C GLN A 26 5.45 -21.44 15.92
N GLN A 27 6.32 -21.25 16.92
CA GLN A 27 5.92 -21.22 18.33
C GLN A 27 5.08 -19.96 18.60
N HIS A 28 3.87 -20.15 19.14
CA HIS A 28 3.01 -19.04 19.52
C HIS A 28 3.43 -18.48 20.89
N PRO A 29 3.63 -17.15 21.01
CA PRO A 29 3.91 -16.53 22.30
C PRO A 29 2.77 -16.81 23.29
N LYS A 30 3.12 -17.19 24.52
CA LYS A 30 2.16 -17.59 25.56
C LYS A 30 1.42 -16.42 26.22
N ASP A 31 1.86 -15.17 25.99
CA ASP A 31 1.28 -13.99 26.62
C ASP A 31 -0.12 -13.66 26.03
N PRO A 32 -1.20 -13.65 26.84
CA PRO A 32 -2.53 -13.28 26.38
C PRO A 32 -2.62 -11.83 25.87
N ASN A 33 -1.81 -10.91 26.39
CA ASN A 33 -1.77 -9.51 25.95
C ASN A 33 -1.15 -9.35 24.56
N TYR A 34 -0.23 -10.26 24.20
CA TYR A 34 0.40 -10.28 22.88
C TYR A 34 -0.63 -10.60 21.78
N ARG A 35 -1.51 -11.57 22.01
CA ARG A 35 -2.52 -11.97 21.02
C ARG A 35 -3.51 -10.84 20.72
N GLY A 36 -3.99 -10.15 21.75
CA GLY A 36 -4.88 -9.00 21.56
C GLY A 36 -4.19 -7.85 20.81
N PHE A 37 -2.92 -7.57 21.13
CA PHE A 37 -2.09 -6.59 20.43
C PHE A 37 -1.90 -6.95 18.94
N GLN A 38 -1.51 -8.19 18.67
CA GLN A 38 -1.33 -8.70 17.32
C GLN A 38 -2.62 -8.59 16.49
N GLN A 39 -3.76 -9.04 17.03
CA GLN A 39 -5.04 -8.98 16.34
C GLN A 39 -5.45 -7.54 16.02
N THR A 40 -5.26 -6.63 16.98
CA THR A 40 -5.57 -5.20 16.80
C THR A 40 -4.73 -4.59 15.68
N TYR A 41 -3.42 -4.87 15.67
CA TYR A 41 -2.54 -4.37 14.62
C TYR A 41 -2.90 -4.96 13.25
N LEU A 42 -3.07 -6.28 13.18
CA LEU A 42 -3.40 -6.97 11.94
C LEU A 42 -4.74 -6.49 11.37
N LEU A 43 -5.78 -6.33 12.19
CA LEU A 43 -7.07 -5.83 11.71
C LEU A 43 -6.94 -4.44 11.06
N VAL A 44 -6.24 -3.52 11.74
CA VAL A 44 -6.02 -2.17 11.21
C VAL A 44 -5.20 -2.20 9.93
N TYR A 45 -4.10 -2.95 9.91
CA TYR A 45 -3.23 -3.07 8.75
C TYR A 45 -3.94 -3.72 7.55
N LEU A 46 -4.71 -4.77 7.80
CA LEU A 46 -5.45 -5.50 6.76
C LEU A 46 -6.56 -4.64 6.14
N LEU A 47 -7.25 -3.80 6.93
CA LEU A 47 -8.21 -2.84 6.39
C LEU A 47 -7.54 -1.73 5.57
N ALA A 48 -6.34 -1.29 5.96
CA ALA A 48 -5.56 -0.32 5.20
C ALA A 48 -5.22 -0.89 3.80
N VAL A 49 -4.55 -2.04 3.76
CA VAL A 49 -4.18 -2.68 2.48
C VAL A 49 -5.40 -3.14 1.68
N ALA A 50 -6.51 -3.51 2.31
CA ALA A 50 -7.76 -3.82 1.61
C ALA A 50 -8.25 -2.65 0.77
N GLY A 51 -8.21 -1.43 1.33
CA GLY A 51 -8.58 -0.21 0.63
C GLY A 51 -7.68 0.07 -0.58
N ASP A 52 -6.38 -0.17 -0.46
CA ASP A 52 -5.44 0.00 -1.58
C ASP A 52 -5.68 -1.03 -2.69
N TRP A 53 -5.89 -2.29 -2.32
CA TRP A 53 -6.10 -3.37 -3.27
C TRP A 53 -7.48 -3.34 -3.95
N LEU A 54 -8.50 -2.78 -3.30
CA LEU A 54 -9.82 -2.59 -3.92
C LEU A 54 -9.78 -1.63 -5.11
N GLN A 55 -8.93 -0.61 -5.04
CA GLN A 55 -8.82 0.41 -6.08
C GLN A 55 -7.97 -0.05 -7.27
N GLY A 56 -6.88 -0.76 -6.99
CA GLY A 56 -5.82 -1.11 -7.95
C GLY A 56 -6.29 -1.62 -9.32
N PRO A 57 -7.21 -2.60 -9.40
CA PRO A 57 -7.57 -3.23 -10.67
C PRO A 57 -8.26 -2.29 -11.67
N HIS A 58 -9.04 -1.32 -11.19
CA HIS A 58 -9.93 -0.53 -12.05
C HIS A 58 -9.44 0.89 -12.33
N VAL A 59 -8.28 1.31 -11.80
CA VAL A 59 -7.83 2.71 -11.95
C VAL A 59 -7.58 3.10 -13.40
N TYR A 60 -6.95 2.22 -14.19
CA TYR A 60 -6.71 2.47 -15.61
C TYR A 60 -8.05 2.49 -16.37
N ALA A 61 -8.86 1.44 -16.21
CA ALA A 61 -10.16 1.29 -16.87
C ALA A 61 -11.12 2.46 -16.59
N LEU A 62 -11.11 2.97 -15.35
CA LEU A 62 -11.89 4.15 -14.99
C LEU A 62 -11.48 5.37 -15.80
N TYR A 63 -10.17 5.63 -15.93
CA TYR A 63 -9.68 6.80 -16.67
C TYR A 63 -9.96 6.68 -18.17
N GLU A 64 -9.80 5.48 -18.72
CA GLU A 64 -10.17 5.18 -20.09
C GLU A 64 -11.68 5.39 -20.33
N SER A 65 -12.54 4.99 -19.37
CA SER A 65 -13.99 5.22 -19.45
C SER A 65 -14.39 6.69 -19.42
N TYR A 66 -13.52 7.58 -18.92
CA TYR A 66 -13.67 9.02 -18.96
C TYR A 66 -13.15 9.67 -20.24
N GLY A 67 -12.62 8.88 -21.17
CA GLY A 67 -12.06 9.36 -22.43
C GLY A 67 -10.71 10.06 -22.27
N ILE A 68 -10.02 9.84 -21.14
CA ILE A 68 -8.68 10.40 -20.88
C ILE A 68 -7.68 9.69 -21.79
N GLN A 69 -6.81 10.44 -22.45
CA GLN A 69 -5.85 9.87 -23.39
C GLN A 69 -4.82 8.99 -22.67
N LYS A 70 -4.30 7.96 -23.34
CA LYS A 70 -3.26 7.07 -22.77
C LYS A 70 -2.09 7.84 -22.17
N HIS A 71 -1.59 8.86 -22.87
CA HIS A 71 -0.50 9.70 -22.39
C HIS A 71 -0.86 10.46 -21.09
N GLU A 72 -2.07 10.97 -20.97
CA GLU A 72 -2.53 11.63 -19.76
C GLU A 72 -2.67 10.63 -18.59
N ILE A 73 -3.12 9.40 -18.88
CA ILE A 73 -3.15 8.31 -17.90
C ILE A 73 -1.73 7.99 -17.40
N GLU A 74 -0.75 7.90 -18.30
CA GLU A 74 0.66 7.70 -17.94
C GLU A 74 1.17 8.80 -16.99
N VAL A 75 0.85 10.06 -17.29
CA VAL A 75 1.19 11.20 -16.42
C VAL A 75 0.53 11.08 -15.05
N LEU A 76 -0.74 10.65 -14.98
CA LEU A 76 -1.45 10.41 -13.71
C LEU A 76 -0.79 9.32 -12.87
N PHE A 77 -0.37 8.22 -13.48
CA PHE A 77 0.36 7.14 -12.77
C PHE A 77 1.75 7.60 -12.32
N LEU A 78 2.50 8.28 -13.19
CA LEU A 78 3.83 8.81 -12.87
C LEU A 78 3.77 9.83 -11.72
N ALA A 79 2.78 10.72 -11.72
CA ALA A 79 2.56 11.66 -10.64
C ALA A 79 2.26 10.95 -9.31
N GLY A 80 1.44 9.90 -9.35
CA GLY A 80 1.13 9.08 -8.17
C GLY A 80 2.38 8.39 -7.60
N PHE A 81 3.09 7.62 -8.42
CA PHE A 81 4.30 6.91 -7.99
C PHE A 81 5.43 7.86 -7.57
N GLY A 82 5.61 8.97 -8.31
CA GLY A 82 6.59 10.00 -8.00
C GLY A 82 6.30 10.71 -6.67
N SER A 83 5.02 11.02 -6.41
CA SER A 83 4.58 11.59 -5.14
C SER A 83 4.96 10.69 -3.96
N THR A 84 4.71 9.38 -4.03
CA THR A 84 5.10 8.42 -2.98
C THR A 84 6.57 8.51 -2.61
N ARG A 85 7.47 8.66 -3.59
CA ARG A 85 8.92 8.73 -3.37
C ARG A 85 9.36 10.02 -2.73
N ILE A 86 8.85 11.15 -3.23
CA ILE A 86 9.19 12.47 -2.71
C ILE A 86 8.71 12.57 -1.26
N PHE A 87 7.43 12.26 -1.04
CA PHE A 87 6.79 12.45 0.25
C PHE A 87 7.17 11.39 1.29
N GLY A 88 7.50 10.16 0.88
CA GLY A 88 7.99 9.13 1.80
C GLY A 88 9.27 9.53 2.53
N THR A 89 10.19 10.22 1.84
CA THR A 89 11.43 10.72 2.47
C THR A 89 11.17 11.85 3.48
N ILE A 90 10.13 12.65 3.25
CA ILE A 90 9.81 13.84 4.07
C ILE A 90 8.95 13.46 5.27
N PHE A 91 7.95 12.58 5.09
CA PHE A 91 6.99 12.27 6.14
C PHE A 91 7.56 11.39 7.23
N ALA A 92 8.42 10.42 6.91
CA ALA A 92 9.01 9.55 7.92
C ALA A 92 9.69 10.36 9.06
N PRO A 93 10.57 11.34 8.79
CA PRO A 93 11.13 12.22 9.84
C PRO A 93 10.14 13.16 10.52
N LEU A 94 9.01 13.51 9.87
CA LEU A 94 7.99 14.39 10.46
C LEU A 94 7.10 13.66 11.46
N THR A 95 6.83 12.36 11.23
CA THR A 95 5.98 11.54 12.11
C THR A 95 6.51 11.45 13.55
N ASP A 96 7.83 11.53 13.70
CA ASP A 96 8.52 11.34 14.98
C ASP A 96 8.62 12.62 15.83
N LYS A 97 8.20 13.78 15.30
CA LYS A 97 8.20 15.01 16.07
C LYS A 97 7.03 15.06 17.06
N LYS A 98 7.35 15.10 18.35
CA LYS A 98 6.37 15.47 19.38
C LYS A 98 5.85 16.89 19.14
N LYS A 99 4.53 17.09 19.28
CA LYS A 99 3.90 18.42 19.31
C LYS A 99 4.54 19.25 20.43
N LYS A 100 5.55 20.07 20.12
CA LYS A 100 5.99 21.12 21.04
C LYS A 100 4.84 22.13 21.08
N LYS A 101 4.03 22.13 22.14
CA LYS A 101 3.12 23.24 22.47
C LYS A 101 3.98 24.51 22.62
N LYS A 102 4.29 25.19 21.51
CA LYS A 102 4.92 26.51 21.56
C LYS A 102 3.85 27.47 22.06
N LYS A 103 3.82 27.71 23.38
CA LYS A 103 3.43 29.03 23.91
C LYS A 103 4.45 30.04 23.35
N LYS A 104 4.25 30.54 22.12
CA LYS A 104 4.95 31.73 21.64
C LYS A 104 3.92 32.81 21.32
N LYS A 105 3.84 33.73 22.28
CA LYS A 105 3.22 35.05 22.20
C LYS A 105 3.52 35.73 20.85
N LYS A 106 2.48 36.35 20.29
CA LYS A 106 2.47 37.54 19.42
C LYS A 106 3.85 37.99 18.90
N LYS A 107 4.13 37.79 17.60
CA LYS A 107 4.80 38.78 16.71
C LYS A 107 5.05 38.20 15.31
N LYS A 108 4.15 38.54 14.38
CA LYS A 108 4.36 38.94 12.97
C LYS A 108 3.17 38.50 12.13
N GLN A 109 2.19 39.39 12.10
CA GLN A 109 0.92 39.22 11.43
C GLN A 109 1.01 39.76 10.00
N GLN A 110 1.71 39.08 9.08
CA GLN A 110 1.56 39.37 7.63
C GLN A 110 2.19 38.35 6.65
N GLN A 111 2.04 37.04 6.89
CA GLN A 111 2.41 35.99 5.91
C GLN A 111 1.52 34.74 6.04
N HIS A 112 0.20 34.95 6.21
CA HIS A 112 -0.59 34.12 7.13
C HIS A 112 -1.44 32.97 6.57
N ILE A 113 -1.41 32.62 5.29
CA ILE A 113 -2.23 31.50 4.78
C ILE A 113 -1.37 30.27 4.45
N ILE A 114 -0.38 30.39 3.56
CA ILE A 114 0.47 29.26 3.15
C ILE A 114 1.28 28.70 4.32
N PHE A 115 1.84 29.58 5.17
CA PHE A 115 2.57 29.17 6.36
C PHE A 115 1.66 28.49 7.40
N SER A 116 0.41 28.93 7.51
CA SER A 116 -0.60 28.34 8.40
C SER A 116 -1.03 26.95 7.92
N LEU A 117 -1.22 26.77 6.61
CA LEU A 117 -1.52 25.47 6.01
C LEU A 117 -0.36 24.48 6.17
N LEU A 118 0.88 24.94 5.98
CA LEU A 118 2.07 24.11 6.18
C LEU A 118 2.23 23.70 7.65
N GLU A 119 2.03 24.62 8.61
CA GLU A 119 2.06 24.29 10.04
C GLU A 119 0.92 23.36 10.44
N PHE A 120 -0.29 23.56 9.91
CA PHE A 120 -1.43 22.66 10.12
C PHE A 120 -1.13 21.27 9.55
N PHE A 121 -0.57 21.18 8.35
CA PHE A 121 -0.15 19.93 7.73
C PHE A 121 0.92 19.22 8.57
N VAL A 122 1.96 19.91 9.05
CA VAL A 122 2.96 19.32 9.95
C VAL A 122 2.35 18.85 11.28
N LEU A 123 1.35 19.57 11.82
CA LEU A 123 0.64 19.21 13.04
C LEU A 123 -0.27 17.98 12.86
N LEU A 124 -0.86 17.80 11.68
CA LEU A 124 -1.66 16.63 11.33
C LEU A 124 -0.82 15.35 11.25
N PHE A 125 0.42 15.48 10.77
CA PHE A 125 1.37 14.37 10.68
C PHE A 125 2.16 14.11 11.97
N SER A 126 1.93 14.89 13.03
CA SER A 126 2.63 14.72 14.32
C SER A 126 2.05 13.56 15.13
N GLY A 127 2.84 12.51 15.34
CA GLY A 127 2.47 11.29 16.04
C GLY A 127 2.04 10.19 15.06
N ARG A 128 2.59 8.99 15.23
CA ARG A 128 2.47 7.91 14.23
C ARG A 128 1.04 7.43 14.05
N ARG A 129 0.20 7.48 15.10
CA ARG A 129 -1.23 7.14 14.98
C ARG A 129 -1.97 8.18 14.15
N ASN A 130 -1.74 9.47 14.40
CA ASN A 130 -2.37 10.53 13.60
C ASN A 130 -1.92 10.46 12.14
N THR A 131 -0.65 10.11 11.88
CA THR A 131 -0.18 9.85 10.51
C THR A 131 -0.96 8.71 9.85
N CYS A 132 -1.22 7.60 10.56
CA CYS A 132 -2.04 6.50 10.04
C CYS A 132 -3.51 6.90 9.80
N ILE A 133 -4.05 7.84 10.59
CA ILE A 133 -5.39 8.42 10.32
C ILE A 133 -5.34 9.30 9.06
N MET A 134 -4.28 10.10 8.90
CA MET A 134 -4.09 10.91 7.68
C MET A 134 -4.00 10.05 6.42
N TYR A 135 -3.39 8.87 6.49
CA TYR A 135 -3.41 7.88 5.41
C TYR A 135 -4.85 7.61 4.93
N GLY A 136 -5.77 7.27 5.85
CA GLY A 136 -7.16 6.99 5.50
C GLY A 136 -7.91 8.20 4.94
N ILE A 137 -7.65 9.40 5.48
CA ILE A 137 -8.27 10.64 5.00
C ILE A 137 -7.77 11.00 3.59
N LEU A 138 -6.45 10.95 3.36
CA LEU A 138 -5.85 11.27 2.06
C LEU A 138 -6.33 10.31 0.97
N TYR A 139 -6.36 9.00 1.27
CA TYR A 139 -6.92 8.03 0.34
C TYR A 139 -8.43 8.17 0.15
N GLY A 140 -9.19 8.48 1.21
CA GLY A 140 -10.62 8.74 1.10
C GLY A 140 -10.92 9.93 0.17
N ILE A 141 -10.16 11.04 0.30
CA ILE A 141 -10.26 12.19 -0.60
C ILE A 141 -9.84 11.78 -2.02
N SER A 142 -8.77 11.01 -2.18
CA SER A 142 -8.33 10.49 -3.48
C SER A 142 -9.41 9.65 -4.18
N CYS A 143 -10.09 8.77 -3.45
CA CYS A 143 -11.22 8.01 -3.96
C CYS A 143 -12.37 8.94 -4.37
N GLY A 144 -12.68 9.97 -3.56
CA GLY A 144 -13.69 10.97 -3.90
C GLY A 144 -13.40 11.71 -5.21
N THR A 145 -12.12 11.96 -5.55
CA THR A 145 -11.76 12.59 -6.84
C THR A 145 -12.17 11.76 -8.05
N LYS A 146 -12.32 10.44 -7.89
CA LYS A 146 -12.68 9.51 -8.97
C LYS A 146 -14.09 9.71 -9.49
N HIS A 147 -14.96 10.41 -8.77
CA HIS A 147 -16.30 10.75 -9.24
C HIS A 147 -16.31 11.85 -10.31
N PHE A 148 -15.18 12.53 -10.52
CA PHE A 148 -15.06 13.64 -11.46
C PHE A 148 -14.21 13.25 -12.68
N SER A 149 -14.80 13.37 -13.87
CA SER A 149 -14.12 13.18 -15.17
C SER A 149 -13.28 14.41 -15.56
N ASN A 150 -12.42 14.90 -14.66
CA ASN A 150 -11.54 16.05 -14.91
C ASN A 150 -10.09 15.69 -14.59
N PHE A 151 -9.20 15.83 -15.58
CA PHE A 151 -7.79 15.48 -15.47
C PHE A 151 -7.10 16.11 -14.26
N HIS A 152 -7.28 17.40 -14.00
CA HIS A 152 -6.61 18.10 -12.91
C HIS A 152 -7.11 17.63 -11.53
N ILE A 153 -8.40 17.33 -11.40
CA ILE A 153 -8.98 16.77 -10.16
C ILE A 153 -8.41 15.37 -9.92
N LEU A 154 -8.33 14.55 -10.95
CA LEU A 154 -7.74 13.20 -10.88
C LEU A 154 -6.24 13.23 -10.58
N LEU A 155 -5.52 14.23 -11.09
CA LEU A 155 -4.10 14.45 -10.81
C LEU A 155 -3.88 14.78 -9.33
N VAL A 156 -4.67 15.70 -8.77
CA VAL A 156 -4.64 15.97 -7.32
C VAL A 156 -4.92 14.68 -6.55
N GLY A 157 -5.95 13.93 -6.93
CA GLY A 157 -6.25 12.63 -6.33
C GLY A 157 -5.06 11.66 -6.36
N ARG A 158 -4.34 11.56 -7.48
CA ARG A 158 -3.14 10.72 -7.60
C ARG A 158 -1.99 11.18 -6.73
N LEU A 159 -1.75 12.49 -6.64
CA LEU A 159 -0.75 13.04 -5.73
C LEU A 159 -1.08 12.73 -4.27
N LEU A 160 -2.35 12.87 -3.87
CA LEU A 160 -2.83 12.53 -2.52
C LEU A 160 -2.70 11.03 -2.23
N ALA A 161 -3.05 10.17 -3.18
CA ALA A 161 -2.88 8.72 -3.05
C ALA A 161 -1.41 8.35 -2.84
N GLY A 162 -0.50 8.92 -3.64
CA GLY A 162 0.93 8.65 -3.49
C GLY A 162 1.48 9.10 -2.13
N MET A 163 1.05 10.26 -1.65
CA MET A 163 1.36 10.72 -0.29
C MET A 163 0.88 9.71 0.76
N ALA A 164 -0.35 9.21 0.63
CA ALA A 164 -0.89 8.21 1.52
C ALA A 164 -0.10 6.88 1.44
N THR A 165 0.17 6.34 0.25
CA THR A 165 0.96 5.10 0.09
C THR A 165 2.28 5.16 0.87
N SER A 166 2.95 6.32 0.87
CA SER A 166 4.22 6.49 1.57
C SER A 166 4.10 6.35 3.11
N VAL A 167 2.94 6.67 3.67
CA VAL A 167 2.63 6.52 5.10
C VAL A 167 2.43 5.06 5.47
N LEU A 168 1.80 4.25 4.60
CA LEU A 168 1.52 2.84 4.86
C LEU A 168 2.79 2.05 5.17
N PHE A 169 3.83 2.22 4.35
CA PHE A 169 5.10 1.51 4.47
C PHE A 169 6.07 2.14 5.47
N SER A 170 5.69 3.22 6.16
CA SER A 170 6.56 3.90 7.13
C SER A 170 5.94 3.98 8.52
N ALA A 171 4.78 4.63 8.65
CA ALA A 171 4.19 4.95 9.94
C ALA A 171 3.59 3.73 10.65
N PHE A 172 2.95 2.81 9.91
CA PHE A 172 2.33 1.61 10.48
C PHE A 172 3.38 0.67 11.07
N GLU A 173 4.45 0.39 10.32
CA GLU A 173 5.56 -0.45 10.80
C GLU A 173 6.30 0.22 11.96
N SER A 174 6.58 1.52 11.84
CA SER A 174 7.23 2.29 12.91
C SER A 174 6.40 2.27 14.20
N TRP A 175 5.07 2.42 14.10
CA TRP A 175 4.18 2.32 15.26
C TRP A 175 4.27 0.93 15.92
N LEU A 176 4.21 -0.14 15.11
CA LEU A 176 4.29 -1.52 15.59
C LEU A 176 5.59 -1.78 16.35
N VAL A 177 6.73 -1.47 15.74
CA VAL A 177 8.06 -1.73 16.32
C VAL A 177 8.22 -1.02 17.65
N ASN A 178 7.77 0.24 17.75
CA ASN A 178 7.90 1.01 18.98
C ASN A 178 6.95 0.52 20.08
N GLU A 179 5.71 0.21 19.73
CA GLU A 179 4.73 -0.28 20.71
C GLU A 179 5.08 -1.69 21.20
N HIS A 180 5.61 -2.55 20.33
CA HIS A 180 6.14 -3.87 20.67
C HIS A 180 7.30 -3.76 21.68
N ARG A 181 8.27 -2.88 21.41
CA ARG A 181 9.38 -2.59 22.33
C ARG A 181 8.88 -1.99 23.65
N ARG A 182 7.92 -1.06 23.61
CA ARG A 182 7.35 -0.42 24.81
C ARG A 182 6.69 -1.44 25.75
N ARG A 183 6.08 -2.48 25.18
CA ARG A 183 5.42 -3.57 25.93
C ARG A 183 6.38 -4.69 26.33
N ASN A 184 7.66 -4.60 25.98
CA ASN A 184 8.72 -5.58 26.29
C ASN A 184 8.36 -7.02 25.85
N PHE A 185 7.70 -7.18 24.70
CA PHE A 185 7.47 -8.50 24.12
C PHE A 185 8.78 -9.08 23.55
N GLU A 186 8.83 -10.41 23.43
CA GLU A 186 10.02 -11.12 22.90
C GLU A 186 10.34 -10.65 21.47
N PRO A 187 11.61 -10.38 21.11
CA PRO A 187 11.98 -9.89 19.78
C PRO A 187 11.54 -10.80 18.62
N GLU A 188 11.57 -12.12 18.83
CA GLU A 188 11.15 -13.14 17.86
C GLU A 188 9.65 -13.04 17.53
N SER A 189 8.84 -12.57 18.47
CA SER A 189 7.40 -12.40 18.27
C SER A 189 7.07 -11.23 17.32
N LEU A 190 8.01 -10.30 17.07
CA LEU A 190 7.80 -9.21 16.13
C LEU A 190 7.85 -9.70 14.67
N SER A 191 8.80 -10.57 14.34
CA SER A 191 8.92 -11.15 12.99
C SER A 191 7.69 -11.99 12.64
N LEU A 192 7.08 -12.64 13.63
CA LEU A 192 5.80 -13.34 13.48
C LEU A 192 4.65 -12.39 13.10
N ILE A 193 4.58 -11.19 13.67
CA ILE A 193 3.54 -10.20 13.31
C ILE A 193 3.72 -9.78 11.86
N PHE A 194 4.94 -9.43 11.45
CA PHE A 194 5.25 -9.06 10.07
C PHE A 194 4.93 -10.19 9.09
N ALA A 195 5.34 -11.43 9.40
CA ALA A 195 5.03 -12.59 8.56
C ALA A 195 3.52 -12.79 8.37
N ASN A 196 2.73 -12.63 9.44
CA ASN A 196 1.27 -12.70 9.37
C ASN A 196 0.65 -11.50 8.64
N ALA A 197 1.23 -10.30 8.77
CA ALA A 197 0.79 -9.11 8.05
C ALA A 197 0.99 -9.27 6.53
N TYR A 198 2.17 -9.71 6.07
CA TYR A 198 2.44 -9.94 4.65
C TYR A 198 1.60 -11.09 4.07
N PHE A 199 1.38 -12.16 4.84
CA PHE A 199 0.49 -13.23 4.43
C PHE A 199 -0.95 -12.73 4.29
N GLY A 200 -1.46 -12.05 5.32
CA GLY A 200 -2.80 -11.47 5.30
C GLY A 200 -2.97 -10.45 4.18
N ASN A 201 -1.95 -9.63 3.90
CA ASN A 201 -1.93 -8.71 2.76
C ASN A 201 -2.15 -9.43 1.43
N SER A 202 -1.51 -10.59 1.23
CA SER A 202 -1.66 -11.38 0.00
C SER A 202 -3.08 -11.94 -0.13
N VAL A 203 -3.65 -12.47 0.96
CA VAL A 203 -5.03 -12.97 0.99
C VAL A 203 -6.03 -11.85 0.73
N VAL A 204 -5.86 -10.71 1.41
CA VAL A 204 -6.70 -9.52 1.22
C VAL A 204 -6.61 -9.01 -0.21
N ALA A 205 -5.42 -8.98 -0.83
CA ALA A 205 -5.27 -8.55 -2.22
C ALA A 205 -6.11 -9.40 -3.20
N ILE A 206 -6.13 -10.72 -3.00
CA ILE A 206 -6.93 -11.65 -3.81
C ILE A 206 -8.42 -11.37 -3.61
N ILE A 207 -8.87 -11.28 -2.35
CA ILE A 207 -10.28 -11.02 -2.01
C ILE A 207 -10.72 -9.65 -2.55
N SER A 208 -9.90 -8.61 -2.36
CA SER A 208 -10.15 -7.26 -2.86
C SER A 208 -10.27 -7.24 -4.39
N GLY A 209 -9.46 -8.01 -5.12
CA GLY A 209 -9.62 -8.15 -6.57
C GLY A 209 -10.98 -8.71 -6.98
N LEU A 210 -11.46 -9.74 -6.28
CA LEU A 210 -12.78 -10.33 -6.51
C LEU A 210 -13.92 -9.36 -6.16
N VAL A 211 -13.85 -8.73 -4.99
CA VAL A 211 -14.84 -7.75 -4.52
C VAL A 211 -14.88 -6.52 -5.43
N ALA A 212 -13.72 -6.03 -5.87
CA ALA A 212 -13.62 -4.93 -6.81
C ALA A 212 -14.28 -5.30 -8.15
N GLN A 213 -14.05 -6.51 -8.67
CA GLN A 213 -14.70 -6.95 -9.91
C GLN A 213 -16.22 -7.01 -9.75
N PHE A 214 -16.71 -7.56 -8.63
CA PHE A 214 -18.13 -7.63 -8.35
C PHE A 214 -18.76 -6.22 -8.25
N ALA A 215 -18.13 -5.32 -7.50
CA ALA A 215 -18.59 -3.94 -7.36
C ALA A 215 -18.62 -3.22 -8.70
N ALA A 216 -17.57 -3.38 -9.52
CA ALA A 216 -17.49 -2.77 -10.85
C ALA A 216 -18.58 -3.29 -11.80
N ASN A 217 -18.87 -4.60 -11.77
CA ASN A 217 -19.89 -5.20 -12.62
C ASN A 217 -21.31 -4.72 -12.29
N GLN A 218 -21.60 -4.47 -11.02
CA GLN A 218 -22.95 -4.10 -10.57
C GLN A 218 -23.18 -2.58 -10.59
N PHE A 219 -22.16 -1.79 -10.26
CA PHE A 219 -22.31 -0.36 -9.97
C PHE A 219 -21.35 0.54 -10.78
N GLY A 220 -20.55 -0.03 -11.68
CA GLY A 220 -19.61 0.68 -12.54
C GLY A 220 -18.22 0.89 -11.91
N TYR A 221 -17.28 1.42 -12.69
CA TYR A 221 -15.85 1.49 -12.34
C TYR A 221 -15.52 2.36 -11.12
N VAL A 222 -16.44 3.21 -10.65
CA VAL A 222 -16.23 4.05 -9.45
C VAL A 222 -16.51 3.27 -8.15
N ALA A 223 -17.38 2.26 -8.19
CA ALA A 223 -17.82 1.55 -6.99
C ALA A 223 -16.72 0.83 -6.17
N PRO A 224 -15.66 0.27 -6.78
CA PRO A 224 -14.52 -0.25 -6.01
C PRO A 224 -13.83 0.82 -5.17
N PHE A 225 -13.79 2.08 -5.63
CA PHE A 225 -13.22 3.20 -4.90
C PHE A 225 -14.11 3.60 -3.71
N ASP A 226 -15.42 3.57 -3.87
CA ASP A 226 -16.36 3.82 -2.77
C ASP A 226 -16.28 2.70 -1.71
N SER A 227 -16.10 1.46 -2.15
CA SER A 227 -15.85 0.32 -1.26
C SER A 227 -14.55 0.49 -0.46
N ALA A 228 -13.50 1.04 -1.08
CA ALA A 228 -12.26 1.37 -0.41
C ALA A 228 -12.44 2.46 0.66
N ILE A 229 -13.27 3.50 0.39
CA ILE A 229 -13.60 4.53 1.38
C ILE A 229 -14.18 3.91 2.65
N LEU A 230 -15.10 2.94 2.53
CA LEU A 230 -15.67 2.24 3.68
C LEU A 230 -14.58 1.52 4.50
N SER A 231 -13.63 0.88 3.83
CA SER A 231 -12.49 0.23 4.49
C SER A 231 -11.61 1.24 5.24
N PHE A 232 -11.33 2.39 4.63
CA PHE A 232 -10.55 3.46 5.28
C PHE A 232 -11.28 4.09 6.47
N ILE A 233 -12.60 4.27 6.39
CA ILE A 233 -13.41 4.76 7.52
C ILE A 233 -13.35 3.76 8.68
N ALA A 234 -13.58 2.46 8.40
CA ALA A 234 -13.51 1.41 9.42
C ALA A 234 -12.12 1.35 10.08
N MET A 235 -11.05 1.43 9.27
CA MET A 235 -9.67 1.50 9.75
C MET A 235 -9.45 2.72 10.66
N CYS A 236 -9.91 3.91 10.27
CA CYS A 236 -9.79 5.13 11.07
C CYS A 236 -10.52 5.01 12.42
N ILE A 237 -11.73 4.44 12.43
CA ILE A 237 -12.49 4.20 13.68
C ILE A 237 -11.71 3.26 14.61
N LEU A 238 -11.15 2.17 14.06
CA LEU A 238 -10.32 1.25 14.84
C LEU A 238 -9.04 1.93 15.34
N LEU A 239 -8.35 2.73 14.52
CA LEU A 239 -7.16 3.47 14.94
C LEU A 239 -7.45 4.40 16.12
N ILE A 240 -8.56 5.13 16.08
CA ILE A 240 -8.94 6.08 17.13
C ILE A 240 -9.24 5.35 18.45
N THR A 241 -9.91 4.20 18.38
CA THR A 241 -10.38 3.46 19.55
C THR A 241 -9.32 2.53 20.15
N THR A 242 -8.40 2.00 19.34
CA THR A 242 -7.49 0.92 19.76
C THR A 242 -6.02 1.33 19.84
N TRP A 243 -5.56 2.30 19.03
CA TRP A 243 -4.15 2.67 19.01
C TRP A 243 -3.88 3.85 19.95
N SER A 244 -2.84 3.73 20.77
CA SER A 244 -2.27 4.84 21.51
C SER A 244 -1.32 5.66 20.64
N GLU A 245 -1.22 6.95 20.94
CA GLU A 245 -0.27 7.82 20.25
C GLU A 245 1.17 7.50 20.69
N ASN A 246 2.06 7.25 19.73
CA ASN A 246 3.48 7.08 19.99
C ASN A 246 4.32 7.97 19.06
N TYR A 247 5.53 8.29 19.51
CA TYR A 247 6.45 9.19 18.85
C TYR A 247 7.83 8.57 18.88
N GLY A 248 8.58 8.69 17.79
CA GLY A 248 10.01 8.37 17.79
C GLY A 248 10.85 9.40 18.55
N ASP A 249 12.14 9.46 18.22
CA ASP A 249 13.07 10.39 18.85
C ASP A 249 12.80 11.83 18.41
N ALA A 250 11.99 12.53 19.19
CA ALA A 250 11.59 13.92 18.94
C ALA A 250 12.76 14.93 19.06
N SER A 251 13.96 14.49 19.46
CA SER A 251 15.14 15.33 19.64
C SER A 251 16.08 15.34 18.44
N ALA A 252 16.03 14.32 17.57
CA ALA A 252 16.92 14.20 16.42
C ALA A 252 16.60 15.25 15.33
N PRO A 253 17.59 16.04 14.87
CA PRO A 253 17.39 16.94 13.74
C PRO A 253 17.24 16.16 12.43
N ILE A 254 16.18 16.46 11.66
CA ILE A 254 15.86 15.82 10.38
C ILE A 254 17.05 15.86 9.41
N SER A 255 17.74 17.02 9.33
CA SER A 255 18.90 17.20 8.47
C SER A 255 20.01 16.20 8.78
N GLN A 256 20.24 15.89 10.06
CA GLN A 256 21.27 14.92 10.46
C GLN A 256 20.92 13.50 10.00
N SER A 257 19.63 13.15 10.00
CA SER A 257 19.17 11.84 9.48
C SER A 257 19.43 11.71 7.98
N PHE A 258 19.12 12.76 7.20
CA PHE A 258 19.42 12.80 5.76
C PHE A 258 20.92 12.75 5.47
N ILE A 259 21.72 13.53 6.19
CA ILE A 259 23.19 13.53 6.04
C ILE A 259 23.75 12.14 6.35
N SER A 260 23.27 11.51 7.42
CA SER A 260 23.72 10.16 7.82
C SER A 260 23.34 9.11 6.78
N ALA A 261 22.10 9.15 6.26
CA ALA A 261 21.65 8.25 5.20
C ALA A 261 22.47 8.42 3.90
N TRP A 262 22.69 9.66 3.48
CA TRP A 262 23.50 9.96 2.29
C TRP A 262 24.96 9.54 2.45
N THR A 263 25.52 9.76 3.64
CA THR A 263 26.87 9.32 3.98
C THR A 263 26.98 7.80 3.95
N ALA A 264 25.99 7.08 4.49
CA ALA A 264 25.96 5.61 4.42
C ALA A 264 25.92 5.10 2.97
N ILE A 265 25.07 5.68 2.12
CA ILE A 265 24.96 5.30 0.69
C ILE A 265 26.28 5.53 -0.04
N LYS A 266 26.98 6.65 0.24
CA LYS A 266 28.27 6.97 -0.38
C LYS A 266 29.42 6.10 0.13
N SER A 267 29.38 5.73 1.40
CA SER A 267 30.50 5.06 2.07
C SER A 267 30.51 3.55 1.81
N ASP A 268 29.34 2.93 1.65
CA ASP A 268 29.22 1.49 1.41
C ASP A 268 28.69 1.21 0.00
N ARG A 269 29.57 0.65 -0.85
CA ARG A 269 29.22 0.25 -2.22
C ARG A 269 28.10 -0.78 -2.26
N LYS A 270 27.99 -1.67 -1.25
CA LYS A 270 26.91 -2.67 -1.20
C LYS A 270 25.55 -2.00 -1.03
N ILE A 271 25.46 -0.96 -0.18
CA ILE A 271 24.23 -0.18 0.02
C ILE A 271 23.85 0.53 -1.29
N PHE A 272 24.82 1.13 -1.99
CA PHE A 272 24.57 1.76 -3.28
C PHE A 272 24.04 0.78 -4.33
N PHE A 273 24.72 -0.36 -4.52
CA PHE A 273 24.29 -1.36 -5.50
C PHE A 273 22.93 -1.97 -5.14
N LEU A 274 22.66 -2.22 -3.86
CA LEU A 274 21.35 -2.67 -3.40
C LEU A 274 20.25 -1.65 -3.76
N GLY A 275 20.52 -0.36 -3.56
CA GLY A 275 19.61 0.72 -3.96
C GLY A 275 19.36 0.77 -5.47
N VAL A 276 20.40 0.56 -6.29
CA VAL A 276 20.27 0.53 -7.76
C VAL A 276 19.44 -0.68 -8.21
N VAL A 277 19.73 -1.88 -7.68
CA VAL A 277 18.97 -3.09 -8.00
C VAL A 277 17.49 -2.93 -7.62
N GLN A 278 17.21 -2.39 -6.43
CA GLN A 278 15.84 -2.12 -5.99
C GLN A 278 15.13 -1.11 -6.90
N ALA A 279 15.81 -0.03 -7.30
CA ALA A 279 15.24 0.97 -8.19
C ALA A 279 14.91 0.41 -9.58
N LEU A 280 15.80 -0.43 -10.15
CA LEU A 280 15.57 -1.08 -11.44
C LEU A 280 14.40 -2.08 -11.37
N PHE A 281 14.35 -2.88 -10.29
CA PHE A 281 13.25 -3.80 -10.06
C PHE A 281 11.91 -3.07 -9.94
N GLU A 282 11.82 -2.05 -9.08
CA GLU A 282 10.59 -1.29 -8.89
C GLU A 282 10.18 -0.52 -10.15
N ALA A 283 11.14 0.01 -10.92
CA ALA A 283 10.86 0.65 -12.21
C ALA A 283 10.22 -0.35 -13.20
N SER A 284 10.77 -1.57 -13.31
CA SER A 284 10.20 -2.61 -14.17
C SER A 284 8.79 -3.01 -13.73
N MET A 285 8.55 -3.09 -12.42
CA MET A 285 7.24 -3.40 -11.85
C MET A 285 6.21 -2.30 -12.13
N TYR A 286 6.60 -1.02 -12.02
CA TYR A 286 5.70 0.09 -12.33
C TYR A 286 5.34 0.18 -13.83
N VAL A 287 6.28 -0.12 -14.72
CA VAL A 287 6.00 -0.22 -16.16
C VAL A 287 4.98 -1.33 -16.40
N PHE A 288 5.18 -2.51 -15.79
CA PHE A 288 4.21 -3.60 -15.89
C PHE A 288 2.82 -3.21 -15.37
N VAL A 289 2.73 -2.58 -14.19
CA VAL A 289 1.45 -2.13 -13.59
C VAL A 289 0.71 -1.11 -14.45
N LEU A 290 1.44 -0.31 -15.24
CA LEU A 290 0.85 0.64 -16.18
C LEU A 290 0.40 -0.03 -17.48
N GLU A 291 1.23 -0.90 -18.06
CA GLU A 291 1.03 -1.41 -19.42
C GLU A 291 0.21 -2.70 -19.50
N TRP A 292 0.02 -3.45 -18.42
CA TRP A 292 -0.73 -4.72 -18.50
C TRP A 292 -2.18 -4.54 -18.98
N THR A 293 -2.85 -3.44 -18.59
CA THR A 293 -4.22 -3.14 -19.04
C THR A 293 -4.28 -2.82 -20.53
N PRO A 294 -3.54 -1.82 -21.06
CA PRO A 294 -3.56 -1.52 -22.49
C PRO A 294 -3.04 -2.69 -23.35
N ALA A 295 -2.05 -3.45 -22.88
CA ALA A 295 -1.55 -4.62 -23.61
C ALA A 295 -2.63 -5.70 -23.78
N LEU A 296 -3.46 -5.94 -22.77
CA LEU A 296 -4.59 -6.87 -22.88
C LEU A 296 -5.70 -6.33 -23.80
N THR A 297 -6.00 -5.03 -23.71
CA THR A 297 -6.97 -4.37 -24.60
C THR A 297 -6.56 -4.47 -26.06
N GLU A 298 -5.29 -4.24 -26.37
CA GLU A 298 -4.75 -4.36 -27.73
C GLU A 298 -4.75 -5.81 -28.22
N ALA A 299 -4.33 -6.77 -27.39
CA ALA A 299 -4.35 -8.19 -27.75
C ALA A 299 -5.77 -8.70 -28.10
N LEU A 300 -6.79 -8.25 -27.35
CA LEU A 300 -8.18 -8.58 -27.65
C LEU A 300 -8.65 -7.97 -28.97
N ASN A 301 -8.28 -6.71 -29.24
CA ASN A 301 -8.58 -6.05 -30.50
C ASN A 301 -7.94 -6.75 -31.72
N ILE A 302 -6.70 -7.24 -31.59
CA ILE A 302 -5.99 -7.95 -32.66
C ILE A 302 -6.60 -9.34 -32.91
N SER A 303 -7.07 -10.00 -31.86
CA SER A 303 -7.59 -11.37 -31.95
C SER A 303 -8.92 -11.52 -32.70
N ASN A 304 -9.53 -10.42 -33.20
CA ASN A 304 -10.84 -10.42 -33.89
C ASN A 304 -11.90 -11.28 -33.16
N ILE A 305 -11.83 -11.35 -31.83
CA ILE A 305 -12.89 -11.95 -31.03
C ILE A 305 -14.09 -11.01 -31.19
N ASP A 306 -15.09 -11.55 -31.87
CA ASP A 306 -16.20 -10.89 -32.53
C ASP A 306 -16.75 -9.64 -31.80
N LYS A 307 -16.68 -8.49 -32.48
CA LYS A 307 -17.44 -7.28 -32.10
C LYS A 307 -18.93 -7.39 -32.47
N THR A 308 -19.37 -8.52 -33.05
CA THR A 308 -20.77 -8.71 -33.45
C THR A 308 -21.66 -9.33 -32.38
N ASP A 309 -21.09 -9.83 -31.28
CA ASP A 309 -21.88 -10.27 -30.13
C ASP A 309 -21.70 -9.29 -28.97
N ASN A 310 -22.78 -8.57 -28.62
CA ASN A 310 -22.87 -7.68 -27.44
C ASN A 310 -22.73 -8.46 -26.11
N THR A 311 -22.23 -9.69 -26.15
CA THR A 311 -22.07 -10.63 -25.05
C THR A 311 -20.63 -10.76 -24.58
N ASN A 312 -19.64 -10.19 -25.29
CA ASN A 312 -18.25 -10.20 -24.84
C ASN A 312 -18.09 -9.25 -23.63
N PRO A 313 -17.91 -9.78 -22.41
CA PRO A 313 -17.83 -8.94 -21.24
C PRO A 313 -16.53 -8.11 -21.29
N PRO A 314 -16.54 -6.87 -20.78
CA PRO A 314 -15.33 -6.07 -20.63
C PRO A 314 -14.26 -6.86 -19.86
N ILE A 315 -12.99 -6.57 -20.13
CA ILE A 315 -11.86 -7.26 -19.49
C ILE A 315 -12.12 -7.35 -17.98
N PRO A 316 -12.09 -8.55 -17.37
CA PRO A 316 -12.34 -8.70 -15.95
C PRO A 316 -11.07 -8.33 -15.17
N HIS A 317 -10.79 -7.03 -15.08
CA HIS A 317 -9.59 -6.46 -14.49
C HIS A 317 -9.29 -6.99 -13.08
N GLY A 318 -10.31 -7.10 -12.22
CA GLY A 318 -10.17 -7.61 -10.85
C GLY A 318 -9.81 -9.09 -10.79
N TYR A 319 -10.30 -9.90 -11.73
CA TYR A 319 -9.94 -11.31 -11.84
C TYR A 319 -8.51 -11.50 -12.31
N VAL A 320 -8.10 -10.81 -13.38
CA VAL A 320 -6.71 -10.82 -13.87
C VAL A 320 -5.74 -10.39 -12.77
N PHE A 321 -6.09 -9.31 -12.07
CA PHE A 321 -5.33 -8.81 -10.93
C PHE A 321 -5.22 -9.83 -9.79
N ALA A 322 -6.31 -10.50 -9.43
CA ALA A 322 -6.28 -11.58 -8.43
C ALA A 322 -5.34 -12.72 -8.86
N GLY A 323 -5.29 -13.04 -10.17
CA GLY A 323 -4.34 -13.99 -10.74
C GLY A 323 -2.88 -13.59 -10.50
N TYR A 324 -2.53 -12.31 -10.73
CA TYR A 324 -1.18 -11.81 -10.42
C TYR A 324 -0.86 -11.90 -8.92
N MET A 325 -1.81 -11.57 -8.06
CA MET A 325 -1.63 -11.65 -6.60
C MET A 325 -1.41 -13.09 -6.12
N VAL A 326 -2.14 -14.04 -6.69
CA VAL A 326 -1.94 -15.47 -6.45
C VAL A 326 -0.54 -15.92 -6.88
N ALA A 327 -0.07 -15.52 -8.07
CA ALA A 327 1.27 -15.85 -8.53
C ALA A 327 2.36 -15.29 -7.60
N MET A 328 2.20 -14.04 -7.12
CA MET A 328 3.11 -13.46 -6.13
C MET A 328 3.10 -14.24 -4.80
N MET A 329 1.93 -14.68 -4.35
CA MET A 329 1.80 -15.46 -3.12
C MET A 329 2.45 -16.84 -3.24
N MET A 330 2.29 -17.50 -4.39
CA MET A 330 2.98 -18.76 -4.70
C MET A 330 4.49 -18.58 -4.69
N GLY A 331 5.01 -17.56 -5.38
CA GLY A 331 6.46 -17.27 -5.40
C GLY A 331 7.03 -17.05 -4.00
N SER A 332 6.33 -16.30 -3.16
CA SER A 332 6.73 -16.04 -1.77
C SER A 332 6.76 -17.29 -0.90
N ASN A 333 5.79 -18.19 -1.06
CA ASN A 333 5.75 -19.46 -0.33
C ASN A 333 6.81 -20.44 -0.84
N SER A 334 7.01 -20.53 -2.16
CA SER A 334 8.08 -21.33 -2.75
C SER A 334 9.45 -20.87 -2.25
N PHE A 335 9.71 -19.56 -2.21
CA PHE A 335 10.94 -19.00 -1.67
C PHE A 335 11.18 -19.42 -0.21
N LYS A 336 10.15 -19.36 0.65
CA LYS A 336 10.25 -19.84 2.04
C LYS A 336 10.60 -21.32 2.12
N VAL A 337 10.00 -22.14 1.27
CA VAL A 337 10.31 -23.58 1.22
C VAL A 337 11.76 -23.79 0.80
N PHE A 338 12.24 -23.12 -0.25
CA PHE A 338 13.63 -23.22 -0.69
C PHE A 338 14.63 -22.77 0.37
N CYS A 339 14.32 -21.71 1.12
CA CYS A 339 15.15 -21.23 2.23
C CYS A 339 15.32 -22.25 3.38
N ASN A 340 14.44 -23.26 3.48
CA ASN A 340 14.61 -24.33 4.46
C ASN A 340 15.68 -25.36 4.04
N TYR A 341 15.99 -25.44 2.75
CA TYR A 341 16.92 -26.44 2.20
C TYR A 341 18.26 -25.82 1.77
N THR A 342 18.24 -24.57 1.30
CA THR A 342 19.40 -23.92 0.68
C THR A 342 19.40 -22.43 1.02
N THR A 343 20.59 -21.80 1.08
CA THR A 343 20.67 -20.35 1.31
C THR A 343 20.21 -19.57 0.07
N PRO A 344 19.61 -18.37 0.23
CA PRO A 344 19.14 -17.55 -0.89
C PRO A 344 20.18 -17.32 -1.99
N GLU A 345 21.45 -17.19 -1.62
CA GLU A 345 22.55 -16.93 -2.54
C GLU A 345 22.85 -18.10 -3.48
N SER A 346 22.48 -19.32 -3.10
CA SER A 346 22.82 -20.52 -3.89
C SER A 346 21.76 -20.88 -4.93
N PHE A 347 20.51 -20.43 -4.79
CA PHE A 347 19.46 -20.67 -5.79
C PHE A 347 19.03 -19.42 -6.56
N MET A 348 19.46 -18.22 -6.14
CA MET A 348 19.24 -16.97 -6.89
C MET A 348 20.44 -16.56 -7.78
N ARG A 349 21.52 -17.33 -7.77
CA ARG A 349 22.60 -17.27 -8.76
C ARG A 349 22.27 -18.20 -9.91
#